data_AF-A0A0S4JF46-F1
#
_entry.id   AF-A0A0S4JF46-F1
#
_cell.length_a   1.000
_cell.length_b   1.000
_cell.length_c   1.000
_cell.angle_alpha   90.00
_cell.angle_beta   90.00
_cell.angle_gamma   90.00
#
_symmetry.space_group_name_H-M   'P 1'
#
loop_
_entity.id
_entity.type
_entity.pdbx_description
1 polymer ?
#
loop_
_entity_poly.entity_id
_entity_poly.type
_entity_poly.pdbx_seq_one_letter_code
_entity_poly.pdbx_strand_id
1 'polypeptide(L)'
;MLRSTFSLLAYNRRARLKPAQLASTLLDKDKMWCKFCHQVVEKKHWESHQQKRQHTSAINNLHRMKTLSLDMWAAHRGAPVNESNVDSEESIGREFREFKMSQQLRERQQNRR
;
A
#
# COMPACT_ATOMS: atom_id res chain seq x y z
N MET A 1 12.49 44.25 -1.87
CA MET A 1 13.39 43.33 -1.15
C MET A 1 12.55 42.27 -0.46
N LEU A 2 12.65 41.03 -0.94
CA LEU A 2 11.93 39.86 -0.46
C LEU A 2 12.62 39.30 0.78
N ARG A 3 11.88 39.11 1.88
CA ARG A 3 12.18 38.15 2.95
C ARG A 3 11.05 38.15 3.97
N SER A 4 10.19 37.14 3.91
CA SER A 4 9.79 36.43 5.13
C SER A 4 9.20 35.09 4.74
N THR A 5 10.06 34.08 4.81
CA THR A 5 9.75 32.66 4.72
C THR A 5 8.76 32.28 5.82
N PHE A 6 7.49 32.10 5.47
CA PHE A 6 6.51 31.51 6.37
C PHE A 6 6.81 30.03 6.56
N SER A 7 7.53 29.76 7.64
CA SER A 7 7.42 28.63 8.56
C SER A 7 7.26 27.22 7.95
N LEU A 8 8.40 26.60 7.62
CA LEU A 8 8.61 25.17 7.39
C LEU A 8 8.60 24.33 8.70
N LEU A 9 7.78 24.70 9.69
CA LEU A 9 7.74 24.05 11.00
C LEU A 9 6.31 23.65 11.43
N ALA A 10 5.62 22.93 10.54
CA ALA A 10 4.55 22.01 10.91
C ALA A 10 4.90 20.60 10.42
N TYR A 11 6.13 20.19 10.74
CA TYR A 11 6.63 18.84 10.48
C TYR A 11 6.09 17.90 11.59
N ASN A 12 5.56 16.75 11.16
CA ASN A 12 5.35 15.54 11.97
C ASN A 12 4.13 15.45 12.92
N ARG A 13 2.92 15.52 12.37
CA ARG A 13 1.82 14.68 12.87
C ARG A 13 0.79 14.27 11.81
N ARG A 14 1.19 14.23 10.53
CA ARG A 14 0.37 13.68 9.45
C ARG A 14 0.77 12.22 9.28
N ALA A 15 -0.11 11.30 9.66
CA ALA A 15 -0.06 9.93 9.17
C ALA A 15 0.29 9.96 7.68
N ARG A 16 1.25 9.13 7.23
CA ARG A 16 1.65 9.06 5.82
C ARG A 16 0.40 8.73 5.00
N LEU A 17 -0.25 9.75 4.46
CA LEU A 17 -1.44 9.58 3.64
C LEU A 17 -1.07 8.64 2.49
N LYS A 18 -1.87 7.60 2.28
CA LYS A 18 -1.67 6.69 1.15
C LYS A 18 -1.71 7.54 -0.13
N PRO A 19 -0.93 7.23 -1.19
CA PRO A 19 -0.87 8.06 -2.40
C PRO A 19 -2.24 8.44 -2.98
N ALA A 20 -3.24 7.55 -2.88
CA ALA A 20 -4.62 7.84 -3.28
C ALA A 20 -5.32 8.90 -2.40
N GLN A 21 -5.09 8.90 -1.09
CA GLN A 21 -5.62 9.90 -0.14
C GLN A 21 -4.95 11.25 -0.35
N LEU A 22 -3.64 11.25 -0.64
CA LEU A 22 -2.92 12.46 -1.01
C LEU A 22 -3.45 13.02 -2.35
N ALA A 23 -3.67 12.16 -3.33
CA ALA A 23 -4.23 12.58 -4.62
C ALA A 23 -5.62 13.22 -4.47
N SER A 24 -6.52 12.69 -3.64
CA SER A 24 -7.83 13.34 -3.41
C SER A 24 -7.76 14.75 -2.83
N THR A 25 -6.66 15.10 -2.13
CA THR A 25 -6.45 16.45 -1.58
C THR A 25 -5.78 17.42 -2.56
N LEU A 26 -5.08 16.89 -3.57
CA LEU A 26 -4.29 17.68 -4.52
C LEU A 26 -4.96 17.82 -5.90
N LEU A 27 -5.94 16.98 -6.21
CA LEU A 27 -6.58 16.97 -7.52
C LEU A 27 -7.68 18.02 -7.63
N ASP A 28 -7.71 18.68 -8.79
CA ASP A 28 -8.83 19.53 -9.19
C ASP A 28 -10.15 18.74 -9.18
N LYS A 29 -11.27 19.43 -8.96
CA LYS A 29 -12.61 18.82 -8.83
C LYS A 29 -13.02 17.96 -10.04
N ASP A 30 -12.46 18.21 -11.22
CA ASP A 30 -12.78 17.50 -12.46
C ASP A 30 -11.83 16.35 -12.78
N LYS A 31 -10.88 16.08 -11.90
CA LYS A 31 -9.87 15.03 -12.07
C LYS A 31 -10.05 13.93 -11.02
N MET A 32 -9.63 12.73 -11.37
CA MET A 32 -9.62 11.55 -10.51
C MET A 32 -8.30 10.83 -10.63
N TRP A 33 -7.89 10.16 -9.56
CA TRP A 33 -6.72 9.31 -9.54
C TRP A 33 -7.09 7.87 -9.83
N CYS A 34 -6.51 7.28 -10.88
CA CYS A 34 -6.60 5.86 -11.08
C CYS A 34 -5.58 5.11 -10.22
N LYS A 35 -6.06 4.37 -9.22
CA LYS A 35 -5.21 3.57 -8.33
C LYS A 35 -4.49 2.40 -9.01
N PHE A 36 -4.97 1.95 -10.17
CA PHE A 36 -4.38 0.83 -10.90
C PHE A 36 -3.31 1.31 -11.89
N CYS A 37 -3.61 2.38 -12.63
CA CYS A 37 -2.69 2.96 -13.62
C CYS A 37 -1.73 3.99 -13.01
N HIS A 38 -1.97 4.43 -11.76
CA HIS A 38 -1.24 5.51 -11.10
C HIS A 38 -1.17 6.79 -11.93
N GLN A 39 -2.31 7.19 -12.50
CA GLN A 39 -2.44 8.34 -13.39
C GLN A 39 -3.65 9.19 -13.02
N VAL A 40 -3.55 10.48 -13.31
CA VAL A 40 -4.66 11.43 -13.20
C VAL A 40 -5.51 11.34 -14.47
N VAL A 41 -6.82 11.22 -14.31
CA VAL A 41 -7.80 11.08 -15.39
C VAL A 41 -8.91 12.10 -15.19
N GLU A 42 -9.33 12.76 -16.26
CA GLU A 42 -10.49 13.64 -16.21
C GLU A 42 -11.78 12.83 -16.00
N LYS A 43 -12.68 13.32 -15.14
CA LYS A 43 -13.94 12.64 -14.82
C LYS A 43 -14.76 12.27 -16.05
N LYS A 44 -14.87 13.19 -17.02
CA LYS A 44 -15.59 12.96 -18.29
C LYS A 44 -15.00 11.81 -19.13
N HIS A 45 -13.72 11.48 -18.94
CA HIS A 45 -13.02 10.43 -19.67
C HIS A 45 -12.82 9.16 -18.83
N TRP A 46 -13.39 9.10 -17.63
CA TRP A 46 -13.16 8.00 -16.69
C TRP A 46 -13.63 6.65 -17.25
N GLU A 47 -14.84 6.61 -17.80
CA GLU A 47 -15.38 5.38 -18.38
C GLU A 47 -14.55 4.88 -19.57
N SER A 48 -14.17 5.80 -20.46
CA SER A 48 -13.26 5.48 -21.57
C SER A 48 -11.90 4.98 -21.08
N HIS A 49 -11.35 5.57 -20.01
CA HIS A 49 -10.11 5.11 -19.40
C HIS A 49 -10.22 3.66 -18.89
N GLN A 50 -11.33 3.31 -18.23
CA GLN A 50 -11.55 1.95 -17.71
C GLN A 50 -11.63 0.89 -18.82
N GLN A 51 -12.11 1.27 -20.00
CA GLN A 51 -12.20 0.38 -21.16
C GLN A 51 -10.87 0.21 -21.92
N LYS A 52 -9.83 1.00 -21.61
CA LYS A 52 -8.52 0.86 -22.27
C LYS A 52 -7.87 -0.46 -21.89
N ARG A 53 -7.31 -1.16 -22.89
CA ARG A 53 -6.51 -2.39 -22.68
C ARG A 53 -5.39 -2.21 -21.65
N GLN A 54 -4.78 -1.02 -21.61
CA GLN A 54 -3.74 -0.68 -20.64
C GLN A 54 -4.27 -0.72 -19.19
N HIS A 55 -5.50 -0.27 -18.97
CA HIS A 55 -6.14 -0.30 -17.64
C HIS A 55 -6.42 -1.75 -17.22
N THR A 56 -7.01 -2.54 -18.11
CA THR A 56 -7.24 -3.98 -17.86
C THR A 56 -5.93 -4.72 -17.58
N SER A 57 -4.88 -4.44 -18.35
CA SER A 57 -3.55 -5.03 -18.16
C SER A 57 -2.96 -4.65 -16.80
N ALA A 58 -3.09 -3.39 -16.37
CA ALA A 58 -2.63 -2.93 -15.06
C ALA A 58 -3.36 -3.65 -13.91
N ILE A 59 -4.68 -3.84 -14.02
CA ILE A 59 -5.47 -4.62 -13.05
C ILE A 59 -4.97 -6.06 -12.98
N ASN A 60 -4.85 -6.73 -14.13
CA ASN A 60 -4.42 -8.13 -14.18
C ASN A 60 -3.01 -8.31 -13.62
N ASN A 61 -2.10 -7.38 -13.91
CA ASN A 61 -0.75 -7.39 -13.36
C ASN A 61 -0.76 -7.23 -11.85
N LEU A 62 -1.55 -6.29 -11.31
CA LEU A 62 -1.68 -6.11 -9.87
C LEU A 62 -2.24 -7.36 -9.18
N HIS A 63 -3.24 -8.02 -9.76
CA HIS A 63 -3.73 -9.30 -9.23
C HIS A 63 -2.67 -10.39 -9.26
N ARG A 64 -1.94 -10.53 -10.38
CA ARG A 64 -0.85 -11.50 -10.50
C ARG A 64 0.25 -11.25 -9.48
N MET A 65 0.63 -9.99 -9.26
CA MET A 65 1.63 -9.61 -8.25
C MET A 65 1.14 -9.89 -6.84
N LYS A 66 -0.15 -9.67 -6.55
CA LYS A 66 -0.76 -10.04 -5.27
C LYS A 66 -0.66 -11.54 -5.04
N THR A 67 -1.11 -12.35 -5.99
CA THR A 67 -1.04 -13.82 -5.91
C THR A 67 0.40 -14.29 -5.71
N LEU A 68 1.33 -13.82 -6.54
CA LEU A 68 2.75 -14.17 -6.42
C LEU A 68 3.30 -13.83 -5.03
N SER A 69 2.95 -12.65 -4.50
CA SER A 69 3.37 -12.25 -3.16
C SER A 69 2.80 -13.18 -2.09
N LEU A 70 1.52 -13.56 -2.18
CA LEU A 70 0.87 -14.49 -1.25
C LEU A 70 1.49 -15.89 -1.32
N ASP A 71 1.81 -16.38 -2.53
CA ASP A 71 2.46 -17.67 -2.73
C ASP A 71 3.87 -17.69 -2.13
N MET A 72 4.65 -16.63 -2.34
CA MET A 72 5.97 -16.48 -1.72
C MET A 72 5.88 -16.48 -0.19
N TRP A 73 4.88 -15.79 0.37
CA TRP A 73 4.63 -15.79 1.80
C TRP A 73 4.19 -17.16 2.32
N ALA A 74 3.33 -17.87 1.58
CA ALA A 74 2.90 -19.20 1.94
C ALA A 74 4.08 -20.19 1.96
N ALA A 75 4.92 -20.15 0.93
CA ALA A 75 6.13 -20.96 0.84
C ALA A 75 7.10 -20.66 1.99
N HIS A 76 7.30 -19.38 2.34
CA HIS A 76 8.17 -19.02 3.46
C HIS A 76 7.63 -19.53 4.81
N ARG A 77 6.31 -19.45 5.05
CA ARG A 77 5.68 -19.88 6.31
C ARG A 77 5.42 -21.38 6.38
N GLY A 78 5.46 -22.11 5.27
CA GLY A 78 5.04 -23.51 5.19
C GLY A 78 3.53 -23.71 5.41
N ALA A 79 2.73 -22.65 5.25
CA ALA A 79 1.28 -22.66 5.46
C ALA A 79 0.57 -21.66 4.52
N PRO A 80 -0.61 -21.98 3.97
CA PRO A 80 -1.34 -21.09 3.07
C PRO A 80 -1.77 -19.79 3.75
N VAL A 81 -1.77 -18.68 2.99
CA VAL A 81 -2.24 -17.37 3.45
C VAL A 81 -3.72 -17.21 3.08
N ASN A 82 -4.63 -17.26 4.06
CA ASN A 82 -6.04 -16.98 3.83
C ASN A 82 -6.28 -15.46 3.73
N GLU A 83 -6.80 -15.01 2.58
CA GLU A 83 -7.06 -13.59 2.30
C GLU A 83 -8.08 -12.96 3.27
N SER A 84 -8.98 -13.75 3.86
CA SER A 84 -10.01 -13.30 4.80
C SER A 84 -9.46 -12.72 6.13
N ASN A 85 -8.18 -12.98 6.45
CA ASN A 85 -7.50 -12.40 7.61
C ASN A 85 -6.57 -11.22 7.25
N VAL A 86 -6.47 -10.85 5.96
CA VAL A 86 -5.52 -9.86 5.45
C VAL A 86 -6.12 -8.45 5.43
N ASP A 87 -7.45 -8.30 5.34
CA ASP A 87 -8.08 -6.97 5.19
C ASP A 87 -8.28 -6.20 6.52
N SER A 88 -8.00 -6.80 7.68
CA SER A 88 -7.93 -6.01 8.92
C SER A 88 -6.48 -5.68 9.24
N GLU A 89 -6.13 -4.38 9.18
CA GLU A 89 -4.81 -3.87 9.60
C GLU A 89 -4.47 -4.32 11.04
N GLU A 90 -5.49 -4.61 11.85
CA GLU A 90 -5.37 -5.16 13.20
C GLU A 90 -4.90 -6.63 13.22
N SER A 91 -5.37 -7.47 12.29
CA SER A 91 -4.94 -8.87 12.14
C SER A 91 -3.50 -8.95 11.64
N ILE A 92 -3.14 -8.15 10.63
CA ILE A 92 -1.75 -8.06 10.13
C ILE A 92 -0.82 -7.53 11.25
N GLY A 93 -1.24 -6.49 11.98
CA GLY A 93 -0.46 -5.94 13.08
C GLY A 93 -0.22 -6.95 14.21
N ARG A 94 -1.21 -7.81 14.50
CA ARG A 94 -1.07 -8.89 15.48
C ARG A 94 -0.13 -9.99 14.99
N GLU A 95 -0.32 -10.50 13.77
CA GLU A 95 0.54 -11.53 13.18
C GLU A 95 2.01 -11.05 13.08
N PHE A 96 2.23 -9.77 12.73
CA PHE A 96 3.57 -9.21 12.66
C PHE A 96 4.24 -9.12 14.04
N ARG A 97 3.49 -8.78 15.09
CA ARG A 97 4.00 -8.77 16.48
C ARG A 97 4.38 -10.17 16.95
N GLU A 98 3.54 -11.16 16.65
CA GLU A 98 3.79 -12.56 16.99
C GLU A 98 5.03 -13.10 16.26
N PHE A 99 5.17 -12.78 14.97
CA PHE A 99 6.36 -13.13 14.20
C PHE A 99 7.64 -12.48 14.78
N LYS A 100 7.61 -11.19 15.11
CA LYS A 100 8.71 -10.47 15.76
C LYS A 100 9.15 -11.15 17.07
N MET A 101 8.18 -11.49 17.93
CA MET A 101 8.46 -12.19 19.20
C MET A 101 9.05 -13.58 18.97
N SER A 102 8.52 -14.31 17.99
CA SER A 102 9.02 -15.63 17.59
C SER A 102 10.46 -15.58 17.06
N GLN A 103 10.82 -14.56 16.26
CA GLN A 103 12.19 -14.35 15.80
C GLN A 103 13.14 -14.01 16.94
N GLN A 104 12.75 -13.09 17.83
CA GLN A 104 13.58 -12.73 19.00
C GLN A 104 13.84 -13.93 19.92
N LEU A 105 12.86 -14.83 20.07
CA LEU A 105 13.05 -16.07 20.84
C LEU A 105 14.04 -17.01 20.17
N ARG A 106 13.98 -17.17 18.84
CA ARG A 106 14.94 -17.97 18.07
C ARG A 106 16.35 -17.40 18.16
N GLU A 107 16.51 -16.09 18.00
CA GLU A 107 17.80 -15.41 18.14
C GLU A 107 18.38 -15.58 19.54
N ARG A 108 17.55 -15.47 20.59
CA ARG A 108 17.98 -15.72 21.98
C ARG A 108 18.35 -17.18 22.24
N GLN A 109 17.71 -18.13 21.58
CA GLN A 109 18.07 -19.54 21.68
C GLN A 109 19.34 -19.89 20.90
N GLN A 110 19.58 -19.23 19.75
CA GLN A 110 20.83 -19.36 19.00
C GLN A 110 22.02 -18.73 19.74
N ASN A 111 21.85 -17.56 20.37
CA ASN A 111 22.91 -16.88 21.13
C ASN A 111 23.22 -17.52 22.50
N ARG A 112 22.49 -18.58 22.89
CA ARG A 112 22.75 -19.36 24.12
C ARG A 112 23.50 -20.68 23.84
N ARG A 113 23.80 -20.96 22.58
CA ARG A 113 24.72 -22.03 22.15
C ARG A 113 26.09 -21.43 21.88
#